data_AF-A0A9X1WMW7-F1
#
_entry.id   AF-A0A9X1WMW7-F1
#
_cell.length_a   1.000
_cell.length_b   1.000
_cell.length_c   1.000
_cell.angle_alpha   90.00
_cell.angle_beta   90.00
_cell.angle_gamma   90.00
#
_symmetry.space_group_name_H-M   'P 1'
#
loop_
_entity.id
_entity.type
_entity.pdbx_description
1 polymer ?
#
loop_
_entity_poly.entity_id
_entity_poly.type
_entity_poly.pdbx_seq_one_letter_code
_entity_poly.pdbx_strand_id
1 'polypeptide(L)'
;MTSRHRVLGGGGTAVLVVVAVVAVAASVVAFLLWRPGNGGQTAAPAWTTVTAADATVTVTADRGDRADRGEPGERSTDGSAADGDGPSGRSTAGEPAGAVMPCDGRGVLIVSSVMGDSPSFRSEVDGAVSANPGAVLLDPGHCPSLRATVDGTTVHPVVVDYGDDRAALCRAAVSTPGSNARLLDDDTSYSSPC
;
A
#
# COMPACT_ATOMS: atom_id res chain seq x y z
N MET A 1 7.91 -75.07 -21.19
CA MET A 1 8.89 -73.97 -21.23
C MET A 1 8.17 -72.70 -21.66
N THR A 2 8.19 -71.68 -20.79
CA THR A 2 8.14 -70.22 -21.10
C THR A 2 6.86 -69.69 -21.77
N SER A 3 5.90 -69.16 -21.01
CA SER A 3 5.81 -67.75 -20.56
C SER A 3 5.68 -66.73 -21.69
N ARG A 4 4.54 -66.02 -21.74
CA ARG A 4 4.47 -64.55 -21.65
C ARG A 4 3.03 -64.06 -21.47
N HIS A 5 2.81 -63.47 -20.30
CA HIS A 5 1.65 -62.67 -19.93
C HIS A 5 1.46 -61.49 -20.88
N ARG A 6 0.20 -61.21 -21.29
CA ARG A 6 -0.24 -59.86 -21.62
C ARG A 6 -1.16 -59.35 -20.52
N VAL A 7 -0.86 -58.14 -20.10
CA VAL A 7 -1.36 -57.40 -18.96
C VAL A 7 -2.81 -56.93 -19.20
N LEU A 8 -3.69 -57.25 -18.25
CA LEU A 8 -4.94 -56.56 -17.95
C LEU A 8 -4.63 -55.31 -17.11
N GLY A 9 -5.36 -54.21 -17.31
CA GLY A 9 -5.31 -53.11 -16.33
C GLY A 9 -5.93 -51.78 -16.76
N GLY A 10 -7.19 -51.79 -17.23
CA GLY A 10 -8.02 -50.59 -17.23
C GLY A 10 -8.74 -50.47 -15.89
N GLY A 11 -8.52 -49.36 -15.15
CA GLY A 11 -9.24 -49.09 -13.90
C GLY A 11 -8.38 -48.45 -12.80
N GLY A 12 -7.76 -47.30 -13.08
CA GLY A 12 -6.89 -46.61 -12.11
C GLY A 12 -7.40 -45.28 -11.56
N THR A 13 -8.42 -44.66 -12.18
CA THR A 13 -8.72 -43.24 -11.91
C THR A 13 -9.90 -42.98 -10.99
N ALA A 14 -10.76 -43.97 -10.72
CA ALA A 14 -11.96 -43.77 -9.91
C ALA A 14 -11.75 -43.92 -8.39
N VAL A 15 -10.70 -44.62 -7.95
CA VAL A 15 -10.53 -44.97 -6.52
C VAL A 15 -9.84 -43.85 -5.72
N LEU A 16 -9.03 -43.00 -6.36
CA LEU A 16 -8.26 -41.96 -5.65
C LEU A 16 -9.11 -40.78 -5.15
N VAL A 17 -10.28 -40.51 -5.76
CA VAL A 17 -11.11 -39.36 -5.37
C VAL A 17 -11.87 -39.61 -4.06
N VAL A 18 -12.19 -40.87 -3.72
CA VAL A 18 -12.99 -41.19 -2.53
C VAL A 18 -12.16 -41.17 -1.24
N VAL A 19 -10.86 -41.50 -1.31
CA VAL A 19 -9.98 -41.54 -0.12
C VAL A 19 -9.61 -40.12 0.37
N ALA A 20 -9.53 -39.14 -0.53
CA ALA A 20 -9.19 -37.76 -0.16
C ALA A 20 -10.29 -37.03 0.61
N VAL A 21 -11.58 -37.38 0.40
CA VAL A 21 -12.71 -36.69 1.07
C VAL A 21 -12.87 -37.12 2.52
N VAL A 22 -12.51 -38.36 2.88
CA VAL A 22 -12.69 -38.88 4.25
C VAL A 22 -11.61 -38.34 5.22
N ALA A 23 -10.42 -37.99 4.74
CA ALA A 23 -9.33 -37.48 5.58
C ALA A 23 -9.51 -36.02 6.06
N VAL A 24 -10.36 -35.23 5.40
CA VAL A 24 -10.62 -33.82 5.77
C VAL A 24 -11.69 -33.72 6.87
N ALA A 25 -12.54 -34.72 7.05
CA ALA A 25 -13.61 -34.70 8.06
C ALA A 25 -13.12 -34.96 9.49
N ALA A 26 -11.99 -35.66 9.68
CA ALA A 26 -11.47 -36.00 11.01
C ALA A 26 -10.68 -34.85 11.69
N SER A 27 -10.17 -33.89 10.92
CA SER A 27 -9.35 -32.78 11.43
C SER A 27 -10.17 -31.60 11.96
N VAL A 28 -11.44 -31.47 11.58
CA VAL A 28 -12.32 -30.39 12.07
C VAL A 28 -12.81 -30.65 13.51
N VAL A 29 -12.97 -31.92 13.91
CA VAL A 29 -13.47 -32.29 15.24
C VAL A 29 -12.43 -32.05 16.34
N ALA A 30 -11.13 -32.20 16.03
CA ALA A 30 -10.05 -32.00 17.00
C ALA A 30 -9.81 -30.50 17.32
N PHE A 31 -10.01 -29.60 16.35
CA PHE A 31 -9.80 -28.16 16.55
C PHE A 31 -10.91 -27.50 17.40
N LEU A 32 -12.10 -28.10 17.46
CA LEU A 32 -13.21 -27.59 18.29
C LEU A 32 -13.12 -28.02 19.77
N LEU A 33 -12.29 -29.02 20.10
CA LEU A 33 -12.11 -29.49 21.49
C LEU A 33 -10.88 -28.90 22.20
N TRP A 34 -10.08 -28.08 21.52
CA TRP A 34 -8.92 -27.39 22.09
C TRP A 34 -9.12 -25.87 22.02
N ARG A 35 -10.15 -25.37 22.72
CA ARG A 35 -10.29 -23.93 23.00
C ARG A 35 -9.49 -23.59 24.28
N PRO A 36 -8.33 -22.93 24.19
CA PRO A 36 -7.76 -22.27 25.36
C PRO A 36 -8.67 -21.10 25.73
N GLY A 37 -9.27 -21.17 26.91
CA GLY A 37 -10.00 -20.05 27.50
C GLY A 37 -9.02 -18.95 27.89
N ASN A 38 -9.21 -17.76 27.35
CA ASN A 38 -8.64 -16.54 27.93
C ASN A 38 -9.79 -15.58 28.25
N GLY A 39 -10.13 -15.56 29.54
CA GLY A 39 -10.87 -14.48 30.14
C GLY A 39 -10.02 -13.21 30.12
N GLY A 40 -10.69 -12.08 29.94
CA GLY A 40 -10.05 -10.77 29.93
C GLY A 40 -11.01 -9.72 29.41
N GLN A 41 -12.05 -9.42 30.19
CA GLN A 41 -12.80 -8.18 30.05
C GLN A 41 -11.81 -7.02 30.21
N THR A 42 -11.47 -6.35 29.11
CA THR A 42 -10.76 -5.07 29.18
C THR A 42 -11.79 -3.99 28.92
N ALA A 43 -11.97 -3.14 29.93
CA ALA A 43 -12.94 -2.05 29.96
C ALA A 43 -12.80 -1.14 28.72
N ALA A 44 -13.95 -0.75 28.17
CA ALA A 44 -14.02 0.26 27.12
C ALA A 44 -13.42 1.59 27.61
N PRO A 45 -12.62 2.31 26.78
CA PRO A 45 -12.22 3.65 27.12
C PRO A 45 -13.43 4.58 27.07
N ALA A 46 -13.69 5.28 28.19
CA ALA A 46 -14.61 6.40 28.22
C ALA A 46 -13.98 7.56 27.43
N TRP A 47 -14.48 7.82 26.23
CA TRP A 47 -14.15 9.02 25.49
C TRP A 47 -14.87 10.20 26.17
N THR A 48 -14.08 11.18 26.58
CA THR A 48 -14.58 12.43 27.16
C THR A 48 -14.95 13.34 26.01
N THR A 49 -16.22 13.72 25.89
CA THR A 49 -16.68 14.73 24.94
C THR A 49 -16.09 16.09 25.32
N VAL A 50 -15.19 16.62 24.49
CA VAL A 50 -14.77 18.03 24.60
C VAL A 50 -15.88 18.87 24.01
N THR A 51 -16.60 19.60 24.87
CA THR A 51 -17.56 20.63 24.46
C THR A 51 -16.77 21.81 23.88
N ALA A 52 -17.00 22.13 22.61
CA ALA A 52 -16.44 23.31 21.97
C ALA A 52 -16.93 24.57 22.68
N ALA A 53 -16.01 25.31 23.30
CA ALA A 53 -16.24 26.68 23.71
C ALA A 53 -15.74 27.61 22.60
N ASP A 54 -16.63 28.50 22.19
CA ASP A 54 -16.51 29.55 21.19
C ASP A 54 -15.12 30.24 21.19
N ALA A 55 -14.35 30.04 20.12
CA ALA A 55 -13.17 30.82 19.84
C ALA A 55 -13.48 31.74 18.65
N THR A 56 -13.92 32.95 18.98
CA THR A 56 -14.07 34.05 18.03
C THR A 56 -12.73 34.34 17.36
N VAL A 57 -12.61 34.09 16.06
CA VAL A 57 -11.41 34.40 15.26
C VAL A 57 -11.51 35.83 14.75
N THR A 58 -10.65 36.71 15.26
CA THR A 58 -10.45 38.07 14.76
C THR A 58 -9.63 38.01 13.46
N VAL A 59 -10.27 38.30 12.33
CA VAL A 59 -9.59 38.45 11.03
C VAL A 59 -8.82 39.77 11.02
N THR A 60 -7.49 39.70 10.99
CA THR A 60 -6.65 40.86 10.67
C THR A 60 -6.27 40.74 9.20
N ALA A 61 -6.95 41.53 8.36
CA ALA A 61 -6.59 41.71 6.96
C ALA A 61 -5.35 42.60 6.89
N ASP A 62 -4.20 42.04 6.50
CA ASP A 62 -3.07 42.85 6.07
C ASP A 62 -3.05 42.91 4.54
N ARG A 63 -3.22 44.14 4.07
CA ARG A 63 -3.24 44.59 2.68
C ARG A 63 -1.80 44.86 2.27
N GLY A 64 -1.29 44.06 1.33
CA GLY A 64 0.02 44.26 0.73
C GLY A 64 -0.03 44.15 -0.79
N ASP A 65 -0.73 45.07 -1.44
CA ASP A 65 -0.59 45.34 -2.87
C ASP A 65 0.88 45.72 -3.20
N ARG A 66 1.51 44.99 -4.14
CA ARG A 66 2.48 45.55 -5.09
C ARG A 66 2.53 44.71 -6.35
N ALA A 67 1.91 45.24 -7.40
CA ALA A 67 2.16 44.88 -8.78
C ALA A 67 3.29 45.77 -9.34
N ASP A 68 4.20 45.18 -10.13
CA ASP A 68 4.78 45.74 -11.37
C ASP A 68 5.66 44.62 -11.99
N ARG A 69 5.16 43.84 -12.94
CA ARG A 69 5.21 44.02 -14.42
C ARG A 69 6.64 44.02 -14.99
N GLY A 70 6.95 42.99 -15.79
CA GLY A 70 8.06 42.97 -16.75
C GLY A 70 8.54 41.57 -17.15
N GLU A 71 7.92 40.96 -18.17
CA GLU A 71 8.50 39.91 -19.03
C GLU A 71 9.25 40.57 -20.22
N PRO A 72 9.94 39.84 -21.14
CA PRO A 72 10.82 38.67 -21.02
C PRO A 72 12.19 38.91 -21.74
N GLY A 73 13.20 38.04 -21.57
CA GLY A 73 14.48 38.19 -22.28
C GLY A 73 15.42 36.99 -22.18
N GLU A 74 16.01 36.62 -23.32
CA GLU A 74 16.67 35.36 -23.65
C GLU A 74 18.12 35.16 -23.15
N ARG A 75 18.52 33.87 -23.10
CA ARG A 75 19.81 33.26 -23.52
C ARG A 75 21.11 33.51 -22.71
N SER A 76 21.54 32.41 -22.09
CA SER A 76 22.90 31.86 -21.89
C SER A 76 24.12 32.79 -21.74
N THR A 77 24.86 32.60 -20.64
CA THR A 77 26.31 32.25 -20.69
C THR A 77 26.78 31.60 -19.39
N ASP A 78 27.66 30.63 -19.58
CA ASP A 78 28.52 29.90 -18.65
C ASP A 78 29.33 30.78 -17.67
N GLY A 79 29.72 30.20 -16.52
CA GLY A 79 30.60 30.88 -15.55
C GLY A 79 30.75 30.11 -14.24
N SER A 80 31.75 29.23 -14.20
CA SER A 80 32.16 28.40 -13.06
C SER A 80 32.60 29.16 -11.80
N ALA A 81 32.41 28.44 -10.68
CA ALA A 81 33.19 28.39 -9.44
C ALA A 81 33.00 29.50 -8.39
N ALA A 82 32.36 29.10 -7.29
CA ALA A 82 32.85 29.43 -5.96
C ALA A 82 32.60 28.24 -5.02
N ASP A 83 33.69 27.78 -4.43
CA ASP A 83 33.79 26.80 -3.36
C ASP A 83 32.87 27.10 -2.18
N GLY A 84 32.29 26.04 -1.63
CA GLY A 84 31.64 26.05 -0.34
C GLY A 84 31.55 24.62 0.18
N ASP A 85 32.35 24.31 1.20
CA ASP A 85 32.26 23.14 2.06
C ASP A 85 30.80 22.82 2.43
N GLY A 86 30.18 21.91 1.68
CA GLY A 86 28.96 21.22 2.06
C GLY A 86 29.36 19.80 2.46
N PRO A 87 28.89 19.27 3.60
CA PRO A 87 29.34 17.98 4.09
C PRO A 87 29.13 16.97 2.97
N SER A 88 30.17 16.17 2.70
CA SER A 88 30.06 14.91 1.97
C SER A 88 29.04 14.04 2.70
N GLY A 89 27.77 14.34 2.46
CA GLY A 89 26.68 13.42 2.62
C GLY A 89 27.06 12.29 1.71
N ARG A 90 27.59 11.23 2.29
CA ARG A 90 27.56 9.92 1.68
C ARG A 90 26.12 9.77 1.23
N SER A 91 25.84 9.96 -0.06
CA SER A 91 24.76 9.26 -0.71
C SER A 91 25.12 7.79 -0.58
N THR A 92 24.89 7.23 0.61
CA THR A 92 24.31 5.89 0.69
C THR A 92 23.21 5.95 -0.33
N ALA A 93 23.36 5.23 -1.45
CA ALA A 93 22.35 5.18 -2.48
C ALA A 93 21.01 5.06 -1.75
N GLY A 94 20.22 6.14 -1.82
CA GLY A 94 19.22 6.42 -0.80
C GLY A 94 18.20 5.32 -0.77
N GLU A 95 17.78 4.90 0.42
CA GLU A 95 16.46 4.30 0.54
C GLU A 95 15.46 5.22 -0.17
N PRO A 96 14.56 4.67 -1.01
CA PRO A 96 13.56 5.48 -1.66
C PRO A 96 12.74 6.17 -0.57
N ALA A 97 12.83 7.49 -0.51
CA ALA A 97 12.07 8.27 0.45
C ALA A 97 10.58 8.22 0.07
N GLY A 98 9.71 8.01 1.06
CA GLY A 98 8.28 8.08 0.88
C GLY A 98 7.84 9.47 0.42
N ALA A 99 6.93 9.52 -0.55
CA ALA A 99 6.21 10.74 -0.90
C ALA A 99 5.17 11.06 0.19
N VAL A 100 4.86 12.35 0.36
CA VAL A 100 3.82 12.80 1.29
C VAL A 100 2.59 13.21 0.50
N MET A 101 1.44 12.60 0.79
CA MET A 101 0.12 12.95 0.24
C MET A 101 -0.88 13.28 1.36
N PRO A 102 -1.85 14.17 1.16
CA PRO A 102 -2.90 14.38 2.16
C PRO A 102 -3.84 13.16 2.27
N CYS A 103 -4.38 12.94 3.46
CA CYS A 103 -5.45 11.97 3.73
C CYS A 103 -6.82 12.65 3.59
N ASP A 104 -7.11 13.18 2.41
CA ASP A 104 -8.27 14.04 2.11
C ASP A 104 -9.42 13.30 1.39
N GLY A 105 -9.36 11.98 1.29
CA GLY A 105 -10.30 11.16 0.55
C GLY A 105 -9.94 10.98 -0.92
N ARG A 106 -8.78 11.44 -1.38
CA ARG A 106 -8.34 11.22 -2.77
C ARG A 106 -8.17 9.74 -3.10
N GLY A 107 -8.39 9.42 -4.36
CA GLY A 107 -8.24 8.08 -4.91
C GLY A 107 -6.83 7.74 -5.34
N VAL A 108 -6.37 6.56 -4.91
CA VAL A 108 -5.09 6.01 -5.36
C VAL A 108 -5.25 4.57 -5.82
N LEU A 109 -4.46 4.19 -6.81
CA LEU A 109 -4.28 2.82 -7.23
C LEU A 109 -2.98 2.28 -6.65
N ILE A 110 -3.06 1.32 -5.73
CA ILE A 110 -1.89 0.58 -5.28
C ILE A 110 -1.51 -0.37 -6.41
N VAL A 111 -0.37 -0.12 -7.07
CA VAL A 111 0.15 -0.94 -8.17
C VAL A 111 1.17 -1.97 -7.69
N SER A 112 1.79 -1.75 -6.53
CA SER A 112 2.64 -2.72 -5.84
C SER A 112 2.58 -2.51 -4.33
N SER A 113 2.81 -3.57 -3.57
CA SER A 113 2.94 -3.56 -2.11
C SER A 113 4.24 -4.25 -1.75
N VAL A 114 5.27 -3.47 -1.43
CA VAL A 114 6.62 -3.97 -1.19
C VAL A 114 6.82 -4.20 0.30
N MET A 115 7.29 -5.37 0.67
CA MET A 115 7.53 -5.74 2.07
C MET A 115 8.83 -5.10 2.56
N GLY A 116 8.81 -4.44 3.72
CA GLY A 116 9.97 -3.71 4.24
C GLY A 116 11.15 -4.61 4.65
N ASP A 117 10.91 -5.91 4.84
CA ASP A 117 11.96 -6.90 5.09
C ASP A 117 12.50 -7.56 3.81
N SER A 118 12.02 -7.14 2.63
CA SER A 118 12.50 -7.69 1.37
C SER A 118 14.00 -7.36 1.16
N PRO A 119 14.85 -8.37 0.87
CA PRO A 119 16.25 -8.13 0.52
C PRO A 119 16.40 -7.37 -0.81
N SER A 120 15.34 -7.34 -1.63
CA SER A 120 15.25 -6.65 -2.92
C SER A 120 14.36 -5.41 -2.89
N PHE A 121 14.02 -4.89 -1.69
CA PHE A 121 13.10 -3.76 -1.51
C PHE A 121 13.29 -2.65 -2.53
N ARG A 122 14.51 -2.15 -2.67
CA ARG A 122 14.82 -1.06 -3.61
C ARG A 122 14.56 -1.42 -5.06
N SER A 123 14.98 -2.60 -5.50
CA SER A 123 14.76 -3.04 -6.88
C SER A 123 13.28 -3.28 -7.18
N GLU A 124 12.50 -3.71 -6.19
CA GLU A 124 11.05 -3.89 -6.32
C GLU A 124 10.33 -2.54 -6.44
N VAL A 125 10.70 -1.57 -5.60
CA VAL A 125 10.19 -0.18 -5.70
C VAL A 125 10.57 0.44 -7.04
N ASP A 126 11.85 0.39 -7.41
CA ASP A 126 12.34 1.00 -8.66
C ASP A 126 11.67 0.36 -9.89
N GLY A 127 11.47 -0.96 -9.86
CA GLY A 127 10.73 -1.69 -10.89
C GLY A 127 9.26 -1.26 -10.97
N ALA A 128 8.59 -1.14 -9.82
CA ALA A 128 7.19 -0.72 -9.76
C ALA A 128 7.00 0.73 -10.24
N VAL A 129 7.86 1.66 -9.82
CA VAL A 129 7.82 3.06 -10.27
C VAL A 129 8.13 3.18 -11.76
N SER A 130 9.12 2.43 -12.26
CA SER A 130 9.48 2.46 -13.67
C SER A 130 8.38 1.88 -14.58
N ALA A 131 7.66 0.87 -14.11
CA ALA A 131 6.57 0.24 -14.85
C ALA A 131 5.27 1.07 -14.84
N ASN A 132 5.10 1.99 -13.89
CA ASN A 132 3.87 2.74 -13.67
C ASN A 132 4.17 4.25 -13.66
N PRO A 133 4.00 4.95 -14.80
CA PRO A 133 4.25 6.39 -14.88
C PRO A 133 3.44 7.18 -13.85
N GLY A 134 4.10 8.07 -13.11
CA GLY A 134 3.48 8.86 -12.05
C GLY A 134 3.29 8.10 -10.73
N ALA A 135 3.75 6.86 -10.63
CA ALA A 135 3.70 6.13 -9.36
C ALA A 135 4.73 6.67 -8.36
N VAL A 136 4.34 6.68 -7.08
CA VAL A 136 5.18 7.09 -5.96
C VAL A 136 5.16 6.05 -4.86
N LEU A 137 6.27 5.90 -4.15
CA LEU A 137 6.32 5.12 -2.92
C LEU A 137 5.70 5.93 -1.78
N LEU A 138 4.89 5.32 -0.95
CA LEU A 138 4.48 5.89 0.34
C LEU A 138 5.05 5.09 1.50
N ASP A 139 5.14 5.76 2.64
CA ASP A 139 5.49 5.10 3.90
C ASP A 139 4.36 4.16 4.39
N PRO A 140 4.69 3.15 5.21
CA PRO A 140 3.69 2.25 5.77
C PRO A 140 2.70 3.02 6.63
N GLY A 141 1.41 2.84 6.37
CA GLY A 141 0.36 3.52 7.13
C GLY A 141 0.33 5.03 6.91
N HIS A 142 0.81 5.50 5.75
CA HIS A 142 0.79 6.92 5.37
C HIS A 142 -0.56 7.61 5.65
N CYS A 143 -1.66 6.90 5.42
CA CYS A 143 -2.99 7.20 5.97
C CYS A 143 -3.54 5.97 6.71
N PRO A 144 -4.44 6.12 7.70
CA PRO A 144 -5.10 4.98 8.36
C PRO A 144 -5.78 3.98 7.42
N SER A 145 -6.27 4.45 6.27
CA SER A 145 -6.88 3.62 5.23
C SER A 145 -5.89 2.78 4.43
N LEU A 146 -4.59 3.04 4.58
CA LEU A 146 -3.51 2.23 4.04
C LEU A 146 -2.96 1.29 5.10
N ARG A 147 -2.77 0.04 4.70
CA ARG A 147 -2.25 -0.99 5.59
C ARG A 147 -0.78 -0.68 5.93
N ALA A 148 -0.49 -0.47 7.21
CA ALA A 148 0.88 -0.31 7.68
C ALA A 148 1.66 -1.63 7.71
N THR A 149 0.99 -2.73 8.10
CA THR A 149 1.66 -4.02 8.32
C THR A 149 0.82 -5.22 7.93
N VAL A 150 1.47 -6.30 7.47
CA VAL A 150 0.91 -7.64 7.32
C VAL A 150 1.81 -8.64 8.04
N ASP A 151 1.23 -9.48 8.90
CA ASP A 151 1.94 -10.52 9.66
C ASP A 151 3.18 -10.02 10.44
N GLY A 152 3.15 -8.76 10.88
CA GLY A 152 4.24 -8.11 11.63
C GLY A 152 5.29 -7.41 10.75
N THR A 153 5.21 -7.53 9.43
CA THR A 153 6.11 -6.86 8.48
C THR A 153 5.47 -5.61 7.90
N THR A 154 6.26 -4.53 7.73
CA THR A 154 5.79 -3.29 7.13
C THR A 154 5.47 -3.45 5.64
N VAL A 155 4.42 -2.77 5.19
CA VAL A 155 4.01 -2.75 3.78
C VAL A 155 4.18 -1.34 3.26
N HIS A 156 5.02 -1.18 2.23
CA HIS A 156 5.22 0.09 1.54
C HIS A 156 4.45 0.06 0.22
N PRO A 157 3.35 0.81 0.09
CA PRO A 157 2.59 0.83 -1.15
C PRO A 157 3.25 1.74 -2.19
N VAL A 158 3.34 1.25 -3.42
CA VAL A 158 3.64 2.05 -4.60
C VAL A 158 2.32 2.37 -5.27
N VAL A 159 2.01 3.66 -5.43
CA VAL A 159 0.68 4.12 -5.79
C VAL A 159 0.68 5.10 -6.95
N VAL A 160 -0.34 5.03 -7.79
CA VAL A 160 -0.67 6.09 -8.77
C VAL A 160 -1.84 6.90 -8.23
N ASP A 161 -1.70 8.22 -8.26
CA ASP A 161 -2.70 9.16 -7.81
C ASP A 161 -3.75 9.47 -8.89
N TYR A 162 -5.02 9.31 -8.54
CA TYR A 162 -6.17 9.60 -9.40
C TYR A 162 -7.01 10.79 -8.89
N GLY A 163 -6.65 11.37 -7.75
CA GLY A 163 -7.44 12.45 -7.14
C GLY A 163 -8.92 12.06 -6.99
N ASP A 164 -9.81 12.92 -7.44
CA ASP A 164 -11.25 12.70 -7.39
C ASP A 164 -11.82 11.87 -8.58
N ASP A 165 -11.00 11.49 -9.57
CA ASP A 165 -11.47 10.73 -10.73
C ASP A 165 -11.65 9.24 -10.39
N ARG A 166 -12.74 8.94 -9.70
CA ARG A 166 -13.11 7.58 -9.30
C ARG A 166 -13.35 6.66 -10.49
N ALA A 167 -13.89 7.20 -11.57
CA ALA A 167 -14.19 6.41 -12.76
C ALA A 167 -12.89 5.97 -13.47
N ALA A 168 -11.88 6.82 -13.54
CA ALA A 168 -10.56 6.44 -14.03
C ALA A 168 -9.87 5.44 -13.10
N LEU A 169 -9.91 5.67 -11.78
CA LEU A 169 -9.35 4.75 -10.80
C LEU A 169 -9.94 3.34 -10.94
N CYS A 170 -11.26 3.22 -11.00
CA CYS A 170 -11.90 1.91 -11.10
C CYS A 170 -11.65 1.20 -12.42
N ARG A 171 -11.60 1.94 -13.53
CA ARG A 171 -11.18 1.36 -14.82
C ARG A 171 -9.75 0.82 -14.74
N ALA A 172 -8.84 1.59 -14.12
CA ALA A 172 -7.44 1.19 -13.97
C ALA A 172 -7.27 -0.03 -13.05
N ALA A 173 -8.05 -0.12 -11.97
CA ALA A 173 -8.03 -1.26 -11.07
C ALA A 173 -8.48 -2.56 -11.77
N VAL A 174 -9.50 -2.49 -12.62
CA VAL A 174 -9.97 -3.63 -13.41
C VAL A 174 -8.96 -4.02 -14.50
N SER A 175 -8.25 -3.06 -15.09
CA SER A 175 -7.29 -3.33 -16.17
C SER A 175 -5.90 -3.74 -15.69
N THR A 176 -5.59 -3.58 -14.40
CA THR A 176 -4.24 -3.79 -13.85
C THR A 176 -4.25 -4.97 -12.86
N PRO A 177 -3.81 -6.17 -13.29
CA PRO A 177 -3.80 -7.34 -12.43
C PRO A 177 -3.00 -7.12 -11.13
N GLY A 178 -3.56 -7.53 -10.00
CA GLY A 178 -2.91 -7.42 -8.69
C GLY A 178 -2.94 -6.01 -8.07
N SER A 179 -3.50 -5.02 -8.77
CA SER A 179 -3.69 -3.68 -8.22
C SER A 179 -4.89 -3.59 -7.28
N ASN A 180 -4.90 -2.59 -6.40
CA ASN A 180 -6.01 -2.34 -5.47
C ASN A 180 -6.33 -0.84 -5.41
N ALA A 181 -7.59 -0.48 -5.69
CA ALA A 181 -8.06 0.89 -5.52
C ALA A 181 -8.31 1.22 -4.05
N ARG A 182 -7.92 2.42 -3.61
CA ARG A 182 -8.10 2.92 -2.24
C ARG A 182 -8.53 4.38 -2.21
N LEU A 183 -9.18 4.77 -1.12
CA LEU A 183 -9.23 6.16 -0.66
C LEU A 183 -8.05 6.38 0.30
N LEU A 184 -7.42 7.55 0.25
CA LEU A 184 -6.53 8.01 1.31
C LEU A 184 -7.34 8.83 2.29
N ASP A 185 -7.77 8.22 3.39
CA ASP A 185 -8.59 8.87 4.41
C ASP A 185 -8.19 8.40 5.82
N ASP A 186 -8.82 9.01 6.82
CA ASP A 186 -8.57 8.73 8.24
C ASP A 186 -9.32 7.50 8.78
N ASP A 187 -10.04 6.77 7.93
CA ASP A 187 -10.76 5.57 8.32
C ASP A 187 -9.89 4.31 8.20
N THR A 188 -10.19 3.30 9.01
CA THR A 188 -9.44 2.02 9.01
C THR A 188 -10.15 0.92 8.23
N SER A 189 -11.30 1.23 7.62
CA SER A 189 -11.93 0.34 6.66
C SER A 189 -11.08 0.36 5.39
N TYR A 190 -10.34 -0.72 5.18
CA TYR A 190 -9.67 -1.03 3.92
C TYR A 190 -10.74 -1.36 2.86
N SER A 191 -11.65 -0.44 2.59
CA SER A 191 -12.68 -0.55 1.57
C SER A 191 -12.11 -0.14 0.21
N SER A 192 -12.59 -0.82 -0.84
CA SER A 192 -12.36 -0.39 -2.21
C SER A 192 -13.55 0.47 -2.61
N PRO A 193 -13.34 1.57 -3.35
CA PRO A 193 -14.44 2.33 -3.97
C PRO A 193 -15.08 1.71 -5.20
N CYS A 194 -14.39 0.70 -5.73
CA CYS A 194 -14.78 -0.13 -6.84
C CYS A 194 -15.17 -1.49 -6.21
#